data_AF-A0A2N0MIS4-F1
#
_entry.id   AF-A0A2N0MIS4-F1
#
_cell.length_a   1.000
_cell.length_b   1.000
_cell.length_c   1.000
_cell.angle_alpha   90.00
_cell.angle_beta   90.00
_cell.angle_gamma   90.00
#
_symmetry.space_group_name_H-M   'P 1'
#
loop_
_entity.id
_entity.type
_entity.pdbx_description
1 polymer ?
#
loop_
_entity_poly.entity_id
_entity_poly.type
_entity_poly.pdbx_seq_one_letter_code
_entity_poly.pdbx_strand_id
1 'polypeptide(L)' 'MPWIREEDVNVSSVMKIMSINPSAMEAVGNLNRAITFGASALTRVQEEAIATTVSVTNKCRY' A
#
# COMPACT_ATOMS: atom_id res chain seq x y z
N MET A 1 18.56 14.09 -2.90
CA MET A 1 18.20 15.53 -2.81
C MET A 1 18.77 16.07 -1.50
N PRO A 2 19.36 17.27 -1.45
CA PRO A 2 20.19 17.72 -0.32
C PRO A 2 19.43 17.99 0.99
N TRP A 3 18.09 17.97 0.99
CA TRP A 3 17.26 18.28 2.17
C TRP A 3 16.42 17.10 2.69
N ILE A 4 16.39 15.96 1.98
CA ILE A 4 15.69 14.76 2.45
C ILE A 4 16.71 13.68 2.80
N ARG A 5 16.69 13.22 4.05
CA ARG A 5 17.51 12.10 4.49
C ARG A 5 16.77 10.82 4.14
N GLU A 6 17.38 10.04 3.26
CA GLU A 6 16.89 8.71 2.93
C GLU A 6 17.45 7.73 3.95
N GLU A 7 16.58 7.13 4.74
CA GLU A 7 16.95 6.05 5.68
C GLU A 7 16.55 4.72 5.07
N ASP A 8 17.44 3.73 5.18
CA ASP A 8 17.13 2.38 4.72
C ASP A 8 16.28 1.64 5.75
N VAL A 9 14.97 1.91 5.69
CA VAL A 9 13.95 1.20 6.45
C VAL A 9 13.40 0.02 5.66
N ASN A 10 13.21 -1.11 6.35
CA ASN A 10 12.65 -2.35 5.78
C ASN A 10 11.12 -2.25 5.66
N VAL A 11 10.66 -1.39 4.75
CA VAL A 11 9.24 -1.20 4.39
C VAL A 11 9.11 -1.15 2.87
N SER A 12 7.91 -1.44 2.35
CA SER A 12 7.64 -1.35 0.91
C SER A 12 7.81 0.08 0.40
N SER A 13 8.15 0.26 -0.89
CA SER A 13 8.39 1.61 -1.42
C SER A 13 7.16 2.50 -1.38
N VAL A 14 5.93 1.96 -1.41
CA VAL A 14 4.69 2.71 -1.16
C VAL A 14 4.70 3.35 0.23
N MET A 15 5.15 2.63 1.25
CA MET A 15 5.24 3.16 2.61
C MET A 15 6.38 4.19 2.72
N LYS A 16 7.52 3.96 2.05
CA LYS A 16 8.63 4.93 2.02
C LYS A 16 8.19 6.28 1.48
N ILE A 17 7.42 6.33 0.38
CA ILE A 17 6.95 7.61 -0.18
C ILE A 17 5.91 8.31 0.70
N MET A 18 5.10 7.55 1.46
CA MET A 18 4.09 8.11 2.36
C MET A 18 4.69 8.63 3.67
N SER A 19 5.94 8.29 3.99
CA SER A 19 6.63 8.69 5.23
C SER A 19 6.73 10.20 5.45
N ILE A 20 6.55 11.01 4.39
CA ILE A 20 6.45 12.48 4.46
C ILE A 20 5.30 12.91 5.41
N ASN A 21 4.24 12.12 5.49
CA ASN A 21 3.14 12.32 6.42
C ASN A 21 2.84 11.02 7.21
N PRO A 22 3.42 10.87 8.42
CA PRO A 22 3.32 9.64 9.20
C PRO A 22 1.89 9.25 9.55
N SER A 23 1.00 10.20 9.85
CA SER A 23 -0.39 9.89 10.20
C SER A 23 -1.17 9.36 9.00
N ALA A 24 -0.95 9.93 7.81
CA ALA A 24 -1.54 9.43 6.58
C ALA A 24 -1.02 8.03 6.23
N MET A 25 0.30 7.80 6.37
CA MET A 25 0.92 6.49 6.15
C MET A 25 0.32 5.41 7.07
N GLU A 26 0.17 5.72 8.36
CA GLU A 26 -0.43 4.81 9.34
C GLU A 26 -1.90 4.52 9.00
N ALA A 27 -2.68 5.55 8.65
CA ALA A 27 -4.08 5.39 8.27
C ALA A 27 -4.24 4.48 7.04
N VAL A 28 -3.41 4.66 6.00
CA VAL A 28 -3.41 3.81 4.81
C VAL A 28 -3.00 2.38 5.14
N GLY A 29 -1.99 2.19 5.98
CA GLY A 29 -1.54 0.86 6.43
C GLY A 29 -2.63 0.11 7.21
N ASN A 30 -3.32 0.80 8.11
CA ASN A 30 -4.43 0.25 8.88
C ASN A 30 -5.61 -0.11 7.97
N LEU A 31 -5.95 0.77 7.03
CA LEU A 31 -6.99 0.50 6.04
C LEU A 31 -6.67 -0.73 5.19
N ASN A 32 -5.44 -0.83 4.69
CA ASN A 32 -5.01 -1.96 3.87
C ASN A 32 -5.10 -3.28 4.64
N ARG A 33 -4.64 -3.32 5.90
CA ARG A 33 -4.78 -4.50 6.77
C ARG A 33 -6.22 -4.85 7.12
N ALA A 34 -7.10 -3.85 7.20
CA ALA A 34 -8.50 -4.05 7.54
C ALA A 34 -9.38 -4.50 6.37
N ILE A 35 -8.88 -4.42 5.13
CA ILE A 35 -9.65 -4.80 3.93
C ILE A 35 -9.04 -6.04 3.27
N THR A 36 -7.73 -6.04 3.13
CA THR A 36 -6.95 -7.14 2.57
C THR A 36 -6.44 -7.98 3.73
N PHE A 37 -6.39 -9.31 3.59
CA PHE A 37 -6.04 -10.29 4.66
C PHE A 37 -7.21 -10.79 5.52
N GLY A 38 -8.31 -11.19 4.88
CA GLY A 38 -9.33 -12.03 5.54
C GLY A 38 -10.33 -11.25 6.40
N ALA A 39 -10.36 -9.92 6.26
CA ALA A 39 -11.42 -9.09 6.79
C ALA A 39 -12.69 -9.11 5.90
N SER A 40 -12.61 -9.72 4.71
CA SER A 40 -13.73 -9.90 3.79
C SER A 40 -14.17 -11.37 3.73
N ALA A 41 -15.36 -11.61 3.17
CA ALA A 41 -15.82 -12.96 2.83
C ALA A 41 -15.08 -13.55 1.61
N LEU A 42 -14.17 -12.79 0.99
CA LEU A 42 -13.42 -13.22 -0.18
C LEU A 42 -12.15 -13.95 0.25
N THR A 43 -11.73 -14.89 -0.57
CA THR A 43 -10.42 -15.51 -0.43
C THR A 43 -9.31 -14.52 -0.81
N ARG A 44 -8.10 -14.73 -0.29
CA ARG A 44 -6.92 -13.92 -0.63
C ARG A 44 -6.70 -13.82 -2.14
N VAL A 45 -6.95 -14.90 -2.88
CA VAL A 45 -6.81 -14.94 -4.34
C VAL A 45 -7.83 -14.02 -5.02
N GLN A 46 -9.07 -13.99 -4.53
CA GLN A 46 -10.10 -13.10 -5.06
C GLN A 46 -9.80 -11.63 -4.77
N GLU A 47 -9.35 -11.30 -3.56
CA GLU A 47 -8.93 -9.93 -3.20
C GLU A 47 -7.83 -9.42 -4.14
N GLU A 48 -6.79 -10.23 -4.36
CA GLU A 48 -5.67 -9.86 -5.24
C GLU A 48 -6.06 -9.83 -6.72
N ALA A 49 -7.00 -10.67 -7.15
CA ALA A 49 -7.53 -10.62 -8.52
C ALA A 49 -8.28 -9.29 -8.78
N ILE A 50 -9.06 -8.81 -7.81
CA ILE A 50 -9.73 -7.50 -7.89
C ILE A 50 -8.67 -6.38 -7.91
N ALA A 51 -7.72 -6.41 -6.97
CA ALA A 51 -6.66 -5.41 -6.90
C ALA A 51 -5.88 -5.31 -8.22
N THR A 52 -5.49 -6.46 -8.80
CA THR A 52 -4.77 -6.53 -10.08
C THR A 52 -5.61 -5.97 -11.23
N THR A 53 -6.88 -6.38 -11.32
CA THR A 53 -7.78 -5.94 -12.41
C THR A 53 -7.97 -4.43 -12.38
N VAL A 54 -8.20 -3.85 -11.20
CA VAL A 54 -8.37 -2.41 -11.01
C VAL A 54 -7.07 -1.67 -11.34
N SER A 55 -5.92 -2.15 -10.88
CA SER A 55 -4.62 -1.55 -11.17
C SER A 55 -4.32 -1.52 -12.67
N VAL A 56 -4.56 -2.62 -13.39
CA VAL A 56 -4.38 -2.69 -14.85
C VAL A 56 -5.33 -1.73 -15.56
N THR A 57 -6.60 -1.69 -15.15
CA THR A 57 -7.61 -0.78 -15.71
C THR A 57 -7.20 0.69 -15.55
N ASN A 58 -6.63 1.03 -14.39
CA ASN A 58 -6.15 2.37 -14.08
C ASN A 58 -4.71 2.65 -14.58
N LYS A 59 -4.06 1.70 -15.26
CA LYS A 59 -2.65 1.79 -15.68
C LYS A 59 -1.70 2.10 -14.52
N CYS A 60 -2.02 1.60 -13.32
CA CYS A 60 -1.17 1.70 -12.14
C CYS A 60 -0.06 0.65 -12.22
N ARG A 61 1.19 1.10 -12.39
CA ARG A 61 2.34 0.23 -12.69
C ARG A 61 3.05 -0.33 -11.46
N TYR A 62 3.01 0.39 -10.35
CA TYR A 62 3.68 0.01 -9.12
C TYR A 62 3.13 -1.33 -8.61
#